data_AF-A0AAW6M8V6-F1
#
_entry.id   AF-A0AAW6M8V6-F1
#
_cell.length_a   1.000
_cell.length_b   1.000
_cell.length_c   1.000
_cell.angle_alpha   90.00
_cell.angle_beta   90.00
_cell.angle_gamma   90.00
#
_symmetry.space_group_name_H-M   'P 1'
#
loop_
_entity.id
_entity.type
_entity.pdbx_description
1 polymer ?
#
loop_
_entity_poly.entity_id
_entity_poly.type
_entity_poly.pdbx_seq_one_letter_code
_entity_poly.pdbx_strand_id
1 'polypeptide(L)'
;VVPPLLRREVLSCEAASGEYVHGYMVNAGFGESISQRHEQHPEVPLHFFWDKPDEPEVCRMDETLSFHQLDDEKFLRYLSGCRAYATTAGFESVCEAMYLGKPLLMVPA
;
A
#
# COMPACT_ATOMS: atom_id res chain seq x y z
N VAL A 1 -22.07 5.71 15.54
CA VAL A 1 -21.06 4.71 15.96
C VAL A 1 -19.84 4.96 15.11
N VAL A 2 -18.75 5.49 15.68
CA VAL A 2 -17.51 5.76 14.94
C VAL A 2 -16.59 4.57 15.21
N PRO A 3 -16.21 3.77 14.21
CA PRO A 3 -15.13 2.79 14.39
C PRO A 3 -13.87 3.57 14.80
N PRO A 4 -12.97 3.02 15.62
CA PRO A 4 -11.73 3.71 15.96
C PRO A 4 -10.98 4.01 14.64
N LEU A 5 -10.82 5.30 14.32
CA LEU A 5 -10.27 5.79 13.04
C LEU A 5 -8.85 5.30 12.75
N LEU A 6 -8.17 4.80 13.78
CA LEU A 6 -6.84 4.25 13.74
C LEU A 6 -6.87 2.93 14.48
N ARG A 7 -6.33 1.90 13.84
CA ARG A 7 -5.99 0.63 14.48
C ARG A 7 -5.01 0.88 15.61
N ARG A 8 -5.15 0.13 16.71
CA ARG A 8 -4.24 0.30 17.88
C ARG A 8 -2.80 -0.03 17.50
N GLU A 9 -2.65 -0.91 16.55
CA GLU A 9 -1.42 -1.40 15.95
C GLU A 9 -0.60 -0.24 15.35
N VAL A 10 -1.26 0.73 14.71
CA VAL A 10 -0.62 1.93 14.14
C VAL A 10 0.08 2.76 15.21
N LEU A 11 -0.46 2.79 16.44
CA LEU A 11 0.13 3.53 17.56
C LEU A 11 1.46 2.93 18.03
N SER A 12 1.73 1.67 17.68
CA SER A 12 2.98 0.97 17.97
C SER A 12 4.00 1.03 16.82
N CYS A 13 3.61 1.59 15.68
CA CYS A 13 4.49 1.72 14.53
C CYS A 13 5.34 3.00 14.62
N GLU A 14 6.64 2.87 14.37
CA GLU A 14 7.52 4.01 14.12
C GLU A 14 7.64 4.25 12.61
N ALA A 15 7.41 5.48 12.18
CA ALA A 15 7.55 5.86 10.78
C ALA A 15 9.03 5.89 10.38
N ALA A 16 9.38 5.19 9.30
CA ALA A 16 10.74 5.15 8.74
C ALA A 16 10.76 5.67 7.30
N SER A 17 11.84 6.35 6.91
CA SER A 17 12.02 6.80 5.52
C SER A 17 12.54 5.65 4.66
N GLY A 18 11.64 4.89 4.04
CA GLY A 18 12.00 3.93 3.00
C GLY A 18 11.93 4.52 1.59
N GLU A 19 12.28 3.68 0.61
CA GLU A 19 12.45 4.10 -0.78
C GLU A 19 11.28 3.69 -1.70
N TYR A 20 10.39 2.82 -1.22
CA TYR A 20 9.30 2.25 -2.02
C TYR A 20 7.97 3.00 -1.85
N VAL A 21 7.15 2.95 -2.89
CA VAL A 21 5.74 3.35 -2.83
C VAL A 21 4.90 2.16 -2.39
N HIS A 22 4.04 2.39 -1.41
CA HIS A 22 3.13 1.39 -0.91
C HIS A 22 1.70 1.73 -1.34
N GLY A 23 0.88 0.73 -1.60
CA GLY A 23 -0.54 0.95 -1.88
C GLY A 23 -1.39 -0.27 -1.58
N TYR A 24 -2.69 -0.09 -1.64
CA TYR A 24 -3.65 -1.18 -1.59
C TYR A 24 -4.76 -0.98 -2.60
N MET A 25 -5.32 -2.08 -3.10
CA MET A 25 -6.41 -2.09 -4.05
C MET A 25 -7.41 -3.19 -3.68
N VAL A 26 -8.67 -2.82 -3.55
CA VAL A 26 -9.78 -3.78 -3.35
C VAL A 26 -10.26 -4.31 -4.69
N ASN A 27 -10.19 -3.51 -5.75
CA ASN A 27 -10.44 -3.98 -7.10
C ASN A 27 -9.11 -4.43 -7.73
N ALA A 28 -8.91 -5.74 -7.83
CA ALA A 28 -7.73 -6.33 -8.46
C ALA A 28 -7.51 -5.87 -9.92
N GLY A 29 -8.54 -5.34 -10.59
CA GLY A 29 -8.41 -4.75 -11.93
C GLY A 29 -7.46 -3.56 -12.02
N PHE A 30 -7.19 -2.86 -10.90
CA PHE A 30 -6.16 -1.81 -10.87
C PHE A 30 -4.73 -2.36 -10.94
N GLY A 31 -4.54 -3.67 -10.75
CA GLY A 31 -3.24 -4.32 -10.86
C GLY A 31 -2.61 -4.09 -12.25
N GLU A 32 -3.42 -4.12 -13.30
CA GLU A 32 -2.95 -3.85 -14.67
C GLU A 32 -2.43 -2.41 -14.83
N SER A 33 -3.14 -1.42 -14.24
CA SER A 33 -2.70 -0.03 -14.28
C SER A 33 -1.40 0.18 -13.52
N ILE A 34 -1.20 -0.52 -12.39
CA ILE A 34 0.07 -0.51 -11.65
C ILE A 34 1.19 -1.12 -12.48
N SER A 35 0.95 -2.26 -13.12
CA SER A 35 1.93 -2.90 -14.00
C SER A 35 2.32 -2.00 -15.18
N GLN A 36 1.35 -1.34 -15.85
CA GLN A 36 1.63 -0.41 -16.94
C GLN A 36 2.45 0.81 -16.49
N ARG A 37 2.16 1.35 -15.30
CA ARG A 37 2.93 2.43 -14.69
C ARG A 37 4.34 1.96 -14.35
N HIS A 38 4.47 0.73 -13.85
CA HIS A 38 5.75 0.11 -13.53
C HIS A 38 6.63 -0.07 -14.75
N GLU A 39 6.07 -0.53 -15.87
CA GLU A 39 6.81 -0.66 -17.14
C GLU A 39 7.43 0.66 -17.62
N GLN A 40 6.77 1.79 -17.32
CA GLN A 40 7.26 3.13 -17.65
C GLN A 40 8.30 3.66 -16.65
N HIS A 41 8.31 3.14 -15.42
CA HIS A 41 9.16 3.59 -14.31
C HIS A 41 9.66 2.41 -13.45
N PRO A 42 10.40 1.45 -14.04
CA PRO A 42 10.80 0.22 -13.36
C PRO A 42 11.81 0.47 -12.21
N GLU A 43 12.43 1.64 -12.17
CA GLU A 43 13.36 2.06 -11.12
C GLU A 43 12.68 2.40 -9.79
N VAL A 44 11.35 2.57 -9.78
CA VAL A 44 10.61 2.94 -8.58
C VAL A 44 10.11 1.67 -7.89
N PRO A 45 10.56 1.35 -6.67
CA PRO A 45 10.08 0.16 -5.98
C PRO A 45 8.63 0.32 -5.52
N LEU A 46 7.80 -0.69 -5.74
CA LEU A 46 6.35 -0.73 -5.53
C LEU A 46 5.96 -1.99 -4.73
N HIS A 47 5.23 -1.78 -3.63
CA HIS A 47 4.61 -2.84 -2.83
C HIS A 47 3.11 -2.60 -2.71
N PHE A 48 2.32 -3.36 -3.47
CA PHE A 48 0.86 -3.20 -3.49
C PHE A 48 0.13 -4.40 -2.89
N PHE A 49 -0.88 -4.13 -2.08
CA PHE A 49 -1.76 -5.16 -1.53
C PHE A 49 -3.02 -5.26 -2.38
N TRP A 50 -3.42 -6.47 -2.77
CA TRP A 50 -4.56 -6.70 -3.66
C TRP A 50 -5.51 -7.78 -3.14
N ASP A 51 -6.79 -7.67 -3.51
CA ASP A 51 -7.78 -8.72 -3.24
C ASP A 51 -7.81 -9.74 -4.40
N LYS A 52 -6.83 -10.65 -4.41
CA LYS A 52 -6.72 -11.71 -5.40
C LYS A 52 -6.36 -13.05 -4.72
N PRO A 53 -7.35 -13.73 -4.12
CA PRO A 53 -7.11 -14.88 -3.23
C PRO A 53 -6.52 -16.11 -3.96
N ASP A 54 -6.68 -16.21 -5.27
CA ASP A 54 -6.15 -17.30 -6.10
C ASP A 54 -4.64 -17.16 -6.41
N GLU A 55 -4.03 -16.00 -6.10
CA GLU A 55 -2.59 -15.76 -6.29
C GLU A 55 -1.77 -16.14 -5.05
N PRO A 56 -0.45 -16.34 -5.17
CA PRO A 56 0.41 -16.54 -4.01
C PRO A 56 0.34 -15.36 -3.02
N GLU A 57 0.70 -15.63 -1.75
CA GLU A 57 0.79 -14.61 -0.69
C GLU A 57 1.60 -13.39 -1.12
N VAL A 58 2.70 -13.63 -1.84
CA VAL A 58 3.51 -12.59 -2.49
C VAL A 58 3.72 -12.98 -3.95
N CYS A 59 3.14 -12.20 -4.85
CA CYS A 59 3.32 -12.30 -6.29
C CYS A 59 4.36 -11.27 -6.74
N ARG A 60 5.63 -11.71 -6.78
CA ARG A 60 6.76 -10.89 -7.20
C ARG A 60 6.82 -10.84 -8.73
N MET A 61 6.66 -9.65 -9.30
CA MET A 61 6.74 -9.45 -10.75
C MET A 61 8.20 -9.35 -11.19
N ASP A 62 9.00 -8.56 -10.48
CA ASP A 62 10.44 -8.39 -10.71
C ASP A 62 11.16 -7.93 -9.42
N GLU A 63 12.32 -7.27 -9.54
CA GLU A 63 13.09 -6.76 -8.40
C GLU A 63 12.43 -5.57 -7.69
N THR A 64 11.56 -4.83 -8.38
CA THR A 64 11.02 -3.55 -7.92
C THR A 64 9.50 -3.55 -7.79
N LEU A 65 8.77 -4.52 -8.34
CA LEU A 65 7.31 -4.66 -8.16
C LEU A 65 6.94 -5.98 -7.48
N SER A 66 6.20 -5.88 -6.38
CA SER A 66 5.60 -7.02 -5.70
C SER A 66 4.15 -6.73 -5.30
N PHE A 67 3.27 -7.67 -5.63
CA PHE A 67 1.90 -7.69 -5.12
C PHE A 67 1.78 -8.63 -3.93
N HIS A 68 1.03 -8.23 -2.90
CA HIS A 68 0.83 -8.97 -1.66
C HIS A 68 -0.65 -9.26 -1.50
N GLN A 69 -1.01 -10.43 -1.00
CA GLN A 69 -2.37 -10.64 -0.52
C GLN A 69 -2.70 -9.68 0.64
N LEU A 70 -4.00 -9.42 0.82
CA LEU A 70 -4.48 -8.60 1.93
C LEU A 70 -4.05 -9.20 3.29
N ASP A 71 -3.29 -8.41 4.05
CA ASP A 71 -2.82 -8.75 5.39
C ASP A 71 -2.67 -7.44 6.17
N ASP A 72 -3.46 -7.28 7.22
CA ASP A 72 -3.56 -6.04 7.99
C ASP A 72 -2.26 -5.67 8.71
N GLU A 73 -1.53 -6.66 9.25
CA GLU A 73 -0.29 -6.41 9.97
C GLU A 73 0.84 -6.06 9.00
N LYS A 74 0.96 -6.82 7.91
CA LYS A 74 1.95 -6.52 6.87
C LYS A 74 1.67 -5.18 6.23
N PHE A 75 0.40 -4.89 5.92
CA PHE A 75 -0.01 -3.59 5.40
C PHE A 75 0.54 -2.44 6.26
N LEU A 76 0.32 -2.48 7.58
CA LEU A 76 0.82 -1.44 8.47
C LEU A 76 2.35 -1.36 8.52
N ARG A 77 3.06 -2.49 8.49
CA ARG A 77 4.53 -2.52 8.43
C ARG A 77 5.07 -1.91 7.14
N TYR A 78 4.42 -2.18 6.01
CA TYR A 78 4.78 -1.57 4.73
C TYR A 78 4.40 -0.09 4.70
N LEU A 79 3.27 0.29 5.27
CA LEU A 79 2.85 1.68 5.38
C LEU A 79 3.81 2.51 6.24
N SER A 80 4.24 1.99 7.40
CA SER A 80 5.18 2.70 8.28
C SER A 80 6.58 2.82 7.66
N GLY A 81 6.99 1.87 6.82
CA GLY A 81 8.27 1.87 6.12
C GLY A 81 8.29 2.56 4.76
N CYS A 82 7.14 2.89 4.16
CA CYS A 82 7.11 3.41 2.80
C CYS A 82 7.63 4.85 2.68
N ARG A 83 8.01 5.21 1.45
CA ARG A 83 8.29 6.60 1.03
C ARG A 83 7.02 7.42 0.90
N ALA A 84 6.00 6.81 0.29
CA ALA A 84 4.72 7.42 0.00
C ALA A 84 3.65 6.33 -0.11
N TYR A 85 2.42 6.70 0.21
CA TYR A 85 1.26 5.82 0.14
C TYR A 85 0.34 6.23 -1.01
N ALA A 86 0.12 5.32 -1.96
CA ALA A 86 -0.76 5.47 -3.12
C ALA A 86 -2.09 4.76 -2.87
N THR A 87 -3.20 5.48 -3.04
CA THR A 87 -4.53 4.97 -2.69
C THR A 87 -5.65 5.58 -3.52
N THR A 88 -6.75 4.84 -3.67
CA THR A 88 -8.03 5.31 -4.22
C THR A 88 -8.94 5.95 -3.15
N ALA A 89 -8.34 6.59 -2.15
CA ALA A 89 -8.99 7.28 -1.03
C ALA A 89 -9.68 6.37 0.01
N GLY A 90 -9.02 5.29 0.40
CA GLY A 90 -9.40 4.50 1.57
C GLY A 90 -9.42 5.30 2.86
N PHE A 91 -10.59 5.49 3.48
CA PHE A 91 -10.70 6.40 4.64
C PHE A 91 -9.79 6.01 5.81
N GLU A 92 -9.83 4.74 6.25
CA GLU A 92 -9.02 4.25 7.38
C GLU A 92 -7.52 4.37 7.07
N SER A 93 -7.07 3.83 5.95
CA SER A 93 -5.66 3.80 5.60
C SER A 93 -5.07 5.18 5.28
N VAL A 94 -5.88 6.12 4.79
CA VAL A 94 -5.50 7.53 4.66
C VAL A 94 -5.25 8.15 6.04
N CYS A 95 -6.11 7.89 7.03
CA CYS A 95 -5.89 8.37 8.40
C CYS A 95 -4.61 7.80 9.00
N GLU A 96 -4.32 6.52 8.77
CA GLU A 96 -3.11 5.85 9.26
C GLU A 96 -1.84 6.42 8.61
N ALA A 97 -1.87 6.65 7.29
CA ALA A 97 -0.78 7.30 6.57
C ALA A 97 -0.54 8.73 7.09
N MET A 98 -1.60 9.49 7.31
CA MET A 98 -1.52 10.84 7.88
C MET A 98 -0.93 10.82 9.29
N TYR A 99 -1.36 9.88 10.14
CA TYR A 99 -0.82 9.72 11.49
C TYR A 99 0.68 9.41 11.47
N LEU A 100 1.13 8.55 10.54
CA LEU A 100 2.53 8.20 10.33
C LEU A 100 3.33 9.25 9.55
N GLY A 101 2.73 10.40 9.22
CA GLY A 101 3.38 11.48 8.47
C GLY A 101 3.78 11.09 7.04
N LYS A 102 3.10 10.11 6.44
CA LYS A 102 3.41 9.60 5.10
C LYS A 102 2.80 10.48 4.01
N PRO A 103 3.59 10.88 3.00
CA PRO A 103 3.05 11.52 1.80
C PRO A 103 1.98 10.65 1.13
N LEU A 104 0.89 11.28 0.70
CA LEU A 104 -0.25 10.63 0.06
C LEU A 104 -0.30 10.95 -1.43
N LEU A 105 -0.42 9.91 -2.26
CA LEU A 105 -0.79 10.01 -3.67
C LEU A 105 -2.20 9.47 -3.84
N MET A 106 -3.17 10.38 -4.01
CA MET A 106 -4.56 10.00 -4.25
C MET A 106 -4.86 9.93 -5.73
N VAL A 107 -5.27 8.74 -6.19
CA VAL A 107 -5.75 8.50 -7.54
C VAL A 107 -7.25 8.22 -7.46
N PRO A 108 -8.13 9.20 -7.78
CA PRO A 108 -9.55 8.96 -7.74
C PRO A 108 -9.94 7.85 -8.74
N ALA A 109 -10.83 6.96 -8.29
CA ALA A 109 -11.45 5.95 -9.14
C ALA A 109 -12.57 6.54 -10.01
#